data_AF-A0A3Q8UYN5-F1
#
_entry.id   AF-A0A3Q8UYN5-F1
#
_cell.length_a   1.000
_cell.length_b   1.000
_cell.length_c   1.000
_cell.angle_alpha   90.00
_cell.angle_beta   90.00
_cell.angle_gamma   90.00
#
_symmetry.space_group_name_H-M   'P 1'
#
loop_
_entity.id
_entity.type
_entity.pdbx_description
1 polymer ?
#
loop_
_entity_poly.entity_id
_entity_poly.type
_entity_poly.pdbx_seq_one_letter_code
_entity_poly.pdbx_strand_id
1 'polypeptide(L)'
;MSEQYPVSGGKMVISPDGTSTYVRFYDRPQTADETKAFAKYADLSPLEILRRLRVAEWNADVCQRERDRWRVETQRLQGELAAAERKLAAYPPDGYELPKVVADLLAHTTAHGWKTAVAWTLRVEGGAYVDVRLGRLADPAEARFPGARWEYQMTWGFPGPGARGARVRTSLAKTPDSAQWRDAPSLKKIREVIAANPMPRTDAP
;
A
#
# COMPACT_ATOMS: atom_id res chain seq x y z
N MET A 1 40.91 -0.74 -10.48
CA MET A 1 41.63 -0.28 -11.69
C MET A 1 40.75 0.77 -12.34
N SER A 2 41.22 2.01 -12.46
CA SER A 2 40.42 3.11 -13.03
C SER A 2 40.41 2.97 -14.55
N GLU A 3 39.25 2.70 -15.15
CA GLU A 3 39.09 2.75 -16.61
C GLU A 3 39.32 4.19 -17.09
N GLN A 4 40.44 4.42 -17.77
CA GLN A 4 40.78 5.72 -18.33
C GLN A 4 40.30 5.76 -19.78
N TYR A 5 39.16 6.41 -20.02
CA TYR A 5 38.60 6.60 -21.36
C TYR A 5 39.52 7.48 -22.24
N PRO A 6 39.43 7.40 -23.58
CA PRO A 6 40.18 8.29 -24.47
C PRO A 6 39.76 9.75 -24.30
N VAL A 7 40.67 10.70 -24.58
CA VAL A 7 40.36 12.13 -24.54
C VAL A 7 39.34 12.46 -25.63
N SER A 8 38.14 12.90 -25.23
CA SER A 8 37.08 13.32 -26.15
C SER A 8 37.15 14.81 -26.50
N GLY A 9 37.85 15.61 -25.69
CA GLY A 9 38.05 17.03 -25.93
C GLY A 9 38.73 17.74 -24.76
N GLY A 10 38.69 19.07 -24.74
CA GLY A 10 39.08 19.82 -23.56
C GLY A 10 38.69 21.29 -23.66
N LYS A 11 38.73 21.98 -22.52
CA LYS A 11 38.51 23.42 -22.43
C LYS A 11 39.60 24.09 -21.62
N MET A 12 39.97 25.29 -22.01
CA MET A 12 40.84 26.15 -21.22
C MET A 12 39.97 26.93 -20.23
N VAL A 13 40.18 26.73 -18.94
CA VAL A 13 39.52 27.48 -17.86
C VAL A 13 40.52 28.50 -17.34
N ILE A 14 40.18 29.78 -17.46
CA ILE A 14 40.98 30.86 -16.89
C ILE A 14 40.42 31.16 -15.50
N SER A 15 41.23 30.90 -14.49
CA SER A 15 40.93 31.19 -13.10
C SER A 15 40.96 32.70 -12.85
N PRO A 16 40.25 33.21 -11.82
CA PRO A 16 40.21 34.63 -11.50
C PRO A 16 41.58 35.27 -11.18
N ASP A 17 42.57 34.45 -10.82
CA ASP A 17 43.96 34.84 -10.57
C ASP A 17 44.80 34.98 -11.86
N GLY A 18 44.18 34.81 -13.03
CA GLY A 18 44.83 34.90 -14.34
C GLY A 18 45.53 33.62 -14.79
N THR A 19 45.48 32.53 -14.00
CA THR A 19 46.06 31.25 -14.40
C THR A 19 45.12 30.48 -15.32
N SER A 20 45.65 29.90 -16.41
CA SER A 20 44.86 29.07 -17.33
C SER A 20 45.12 27.59 -17.11
N THR A 21 44.09 26.81 -16.81
CA THR A 21 44.16 25.34 -16.68
C THR A 21 43.40 24.67 -17.83
N TYR A 22 44.05 23.75 -18.54
CA TYR A 22 43.41 22.95 -19.57
C TYR A 22 42.75 21.72 -18.97
N VAL A 23 41.43 21.67 -18.96
CA VAL A 23 40.64 20.54 -18.47
C VAL A 23 40.31 19.62 -19.64
N ARG A 24 40.82 18.38 -19.61
CA ARG A 24 40.52 17.34 -20.60
C ARG A 24 39.22 16.64 -20.26
N PHE A 25 38.42 16.38 -21.29
CA PHE A 25 37.23 15.54 -21.21
C PHE A 25 37.59 14.13 -21.66
N TYR A 26 37.05 13.14 -20.96
CA TYR A 26 37.29 11.73 -21.21
C TYR A 26 35.93 11.04 -21.28
N ASP A 27 35.26 11.16 -22.42
CA ASP A 27 33.99 10.50 -22.64
C ASP A 27 34.19 9.05 -23.08
N ARG A 28 33.29 8.18 -22.62
CA ARG A 28 33.24 6.80 -23.10
C ARG A 28 33.01 6.81 -24.62
N PRO A 29 33.69 5.93 -25.39
CA PRO A 29 33.38 5.76 -26.81
C PRO A 29 31.90 5.43 -26.99
N GLN A 30 31.26 6.09 -27.95
CA GLN A 30 29.86 5.82 -28.27
C GLN A 30 29.70 4.37 -28.73
N THR A 31 28.65 3.72 -28.24
CA THR A 31 28.18 2.43 -28.72
C THR A 31 27.59 2.57 -30.13
N ALA A 32 27.49 1.46 -30.87
CA ALA A 32 26.90 1.47 -32.21
C ALA A 32 25.45 2.01 -32.22
N ASP A 33 24.68 1.72 -31.17
CA ASP A 33 23.32 2.21 -31.01
C ASP A 33 23.28 3.73 -30.74
N GLU A 34 24.19 4.23 -29.90
CA GLU A 34 24.37 5.67 -29.69
C GLU A 34 24.77 6.37 -30.99
N THR A 35 25.73 5.85 -31.74
CA THR A 35 26.14 6.42 -33.03
C THR A 35 24.96 6.52 -34.00
N LYS A 36 24.14 5.47 -34.10
CA LYS A 36 22.92 5.48 -34.92
C LYS A 36 21.88 6.48 -34.40
N ALA A 37 21.72 6.59 -33.09
CA ALA A 37 20.81 7.53 -32.46
C ALA A 37 21.26 8.99 -32.63
N PHE A 38 22.56 9.25 -32.65
CA PHE A 38 23.16 10.58 -32.80
C PHE A 38 23.29 11.03 -34.26
N ALA A 39 23.26 10.11 -35.24
CA ALA A 39 23.35 10.43 -36.66
C ALA A 39 22.37 11.52 -37.11
N LYS A 40 21.15 11.55 -36.54
CA LYS A 40 20.12 12.56 -36.82
C LYS A 40 20.45 13.98 -36.34
N TYR A 41 21.51 14.15 -35.56
CA TYR A 41 21.99 15.44 -35.05
C TYR A 41 23.32 15.85 -35.70
N ALA A 42 23.93 15.01 -36.55
CA ALA A 42 25.24 15.26 -37.15
C ALA A 42 25.28 16.54 -37.99
N ASP A 43 24.18 16.85 -38.68
CA ASP A 43 24.06 18.02 -39.57
C ASP A 43 23.47 19.26 -38.89
N LEU A 44 23.17 19.18 -37.59
CA LEU A 44 22.56 20.31 -36.87
C LEU A 44 23.60 21.26 -36.33
N SER A 45 23.28 22.56 -36.38
CA SER A 45 24.10 23.56 -35.70
C SER A 45 24.04 23.35 -34.18
N PRO A 46 25.09 23.72 -33.43
CA PRO A 46 25.10 23.62 -31.97
C PRO A 46 23.88 24.29 -31.30
N LEU A 47 23.39 25.40 -31.86
CA LEU A 47 22.19 26.08 -31.36
C LEU A 47 20.91 25.25 -31.54
N GLU A 48 20.77 24.56 -32.68
CA GLU A 48 19.62 23.71 -32.94
C GLU A 48 19.66 22.43 -32.07
N ILE A 49 20.86 21.89 -31.80
CA ILE A 49 21.04 20.80 -30.82
C ILE A 49 20.56 21.25 -29.43
N LEU A 50 20.99 22.42 -28.95
CA LEU A 50 20.56 22.96 -27.66
C LEU A 50 19.06 23.22 -27.60
N ARG A 51 18.47 23.73 -28.68
CA ARG A 51 17.01 23.95 -28.76
C ARG A 51 16.24 22.64 -28.62
N ARG A 52 16.68 21.58 -29.32
CA ARG A 52 16.05 20.26 -29.24
C ARG A 52 16.24 19.60 -27.88
N LEU A 53 17.41 19.75 -27.26
CA LEU A 53 17.65 19.24 -25.91
C LEU A 53 16.70 19.90 -24.91
N ARG A 54 16.55 21.23 -24.95
CA ARG A 54 15.62 21.96 -24.08
C ARG A 54 14.17 21.49 -24.25
N VAL A 55 13.74 21.25 -25.49
CA VAL A 55 12.38 20.72 -25.76
C VAL A 55 12.24 19.30 -25.23
N ALA A 56 13.26 18.46 -25.37
CA ALA A 56 13.23 17.09 -24.86
C ALA A 56 13.17 17.04 -23.32
N GLU A 57 13.96 17.88 -22.64
CA GLU A 57 13.93 18.04 -21.18
C GLU A 57 12.54 18.53 -20.72
N TRP A 58 11.99 19.55 -21.37
CA TRP A 58 10.64 20.02 -21.07
C TRP A 58 9.58 18.93 -21.27
N ASN A 59 9.64 18.18 -22.38
CA ASN A 59 8.70 17.10 -22.64
C ASN A 59 8.83 15.98 -21.60
N ALA A 60 10.04 15.65 -21.18
CA ALA A 60 10.28 14.67 -20.11
C ALA A 60 9.65 15.12 -18.79
N ASP A 61 9.83 16.39 -18.41
CA ASP A 61 9.20 16.98 -17.23
C ASP A 61 7.67 16.94 -17.29
N VAL A 62 7.09 17.30 -18.44
CA VAL A 62 5.63 17.24 -18.64
C VAL A 62 5.13 15.79 -18.51
N CYS A 63 5.77 14.84 -19.20
CA CYS A 63 5.41 13.43 -19.10
C CYS A 63 5.55 12.88 -17.67
N GLN A 64 6.56 13.33 -16.91
CA GLN A 64 6.73 12.93 -15.52
C GLN A 64 5.60 13.48 -14.64
N ARG A 65 5.27 14.77 -14.77
CA ARG A 65 4.17 15.39 -14.01
C ARG A 65 2.82 14.73 -14.32
N GLU A 66 2.55 14.42 -15.58
CA GLU A 66 1.33 13.72 -15.97
C GLU A 66 1.28 12.31 -15.39
N ARG A 67 2.39 11.56 -15.46
CA ARG A 67 2.49 10.23 -14.85
C ARG A 67 2.25 10.29 -13.34
N ASP A 68 2.83 11.25 -12.65
CA ASP A 68 2.66 11.40 -11.20
C ASP A 68 1.21 11.76 -10.85
N ARG A 69 0.57 12.65 -11.63
CA ARG A 69 -0.86 12.94 -11.50
C ARG A 69 -1.72 11.69 -11.68
N TRP A 70 -1.48 10.93 -12.75
CA TRP A 70 -2.21 9.69 -13.01
C TRP A 70 -2.00 8.65 -11.91
N ARG A 71 -0.78 8.56 -11.36
CA ARG A 71 -0.49 7.66 -10.25
C ARG A 71 -1.30 8.04 -9.00
N VAL A 72 -1.31 9.31 -8.63
CA VAL A 72 -2.08 9.82 -7.49
C VAL A 72 -3.58 9.55 -7.68
N GLU A 73 -4.10 9.85 -8.87
CA GLU A 73 -5.52 9.65 -9.18
C GLU A 73 -5.91 8.17 -9.18
N THR A 74 -5.07 7.31 -9.74
CA THR A 74 -5.29 5.86 -9.72
C THR A 74 -5.31 5.34 -8.29
N GLN A 75 -4.37 5.78 -7.45
CA GLN A 75 -4.31 5.40 -6.04
C GLN A 75 -5.55 5.87 -5.27
N ARG A 76 -6.04 7.07 -5.56
CA ARG A 76 -7.28 7.61 -4.99
C ARG A 76 -8.49 6.75 -5.37
N LEU A 77 -8.70 6.50 -6.66
CA LEU A 77 -9.81 5.70 -7.16
C LEU A 77 -9.78 4.26 -6.65
N GLN A 78 -8.59 3.64 -6.59
CA GLN A 78 -8.43 2.32 -5.99
C GLN A 78 -8.82 2.32 -4.50
N GLY A 79 -8.45 3.37 -3.77
CA GLY A 79 -8.85 3.56 -2.37
C GLY A 79 -10.36 3.71 -2.21
N GLU A 80 -10.99 4.50 -3.06
CA GLU A 80 -12.45 4.72 -3.09
C GLU A 80 -13.21 3.43 -3.44
N LEU A 81 -12.76 2.70 -4.47
CA LEU A 81 -13.33 1.40 -4.86
C LEU A 81 -13.21 0.39 -3.72
N ALA A 82 -12.03 0.24 -3.13
CA ALA A 82 -11.82 -0.69 -2.03
C ALA A 82 -12.66 -0.32 -0.78
N ALA A 83 -12.96 0.96 -0.57
CA ALA A 83 -13.85 1.41 0.51
C ALA A 83 -15.32 1.09 0.18
N ALA A 84 -15.75 1.27 -1.06
CA ALA A 84 -17.10 0.93 -1.51
C ALA A 84 -17.35 -0.58 -1.45
N GLU A 85 -16.40 -1.40 -1.92
CA GLU A 85 -16.46 -2.86 -1.82
C GLU A 85 -16.54 -3.34 -0.38
N ARG A 86 -15.76 -2.73 0.53
CA ARG A 86 -15.85 -3.03 1.97
C ARG A 86 -17.21 -2.69 2.57
N LYS A 87 -17.82 -1.57 2.15
CA LYS A 87 -19.17 -1.22 2.59
C LYS A 87 -20.20 -2.22 2.07
N LEU A 88 -20.10 -2.62 0.81
CA LEU A 88 -21.00 -3.61 0.22
C LEU A 88 -20.87 -4.97 0.92
N ALA A 89 -19.64 -5.44 1.13
CA ALA A 89 -19.37 -6.70 1.82
C ALA A 89 -19.81 -6.69 3.29
N ALA A 90 -19.99 -5.53 3.93
CA ALA A 90 -20.49 -5.47 5.30
C ALA A 90 -21.97 -5.90 5.40
N TYR A 91 -22.74 -5.81 4.32
CA TYR A 91 -24.13 -6.21 4.29
C TYR A 91 -24.29 -7.71 4.00
N PRO A 92 -25.21 -8.39 4.70
CA PRO A 92 -25.52 -9.77 4.39
C PRO A 92 -26.16 -9.85 2.99
N PRO A 93 -25.76 -10.83 2.15
CA PRO A 93 -26.45 -11.12 0.90
C PRO A 93 -27.90 -11.57 1.16
N ASP A 94 -28.75 -11.43 0.15
CA ASP A 94 -30.18 -11.77 0.25
C ASP A 94 -30.40 -13.21 0.75
N GLY A 95 -31.25 -13.35 1.77
CA GLY A 95 -31.58 -14.64 2.38
C GLY A 95 -30.51 -15.19 3.33
N TYR A 96 -29.41 -14.47 3.57
CA TYR A 96 -28.43 -14.81 4.60
C TYR A 96 -28.59 -13.92 5.83
N GLU A 97 -28.42 -14.50 7.01
CA GLU A 97 -28.48 -13.78 8.28
C GLU A 97 -27.21 -13.96 9.09
N LEU A 98 -26.83 -12.90 9.80
CA LEU A 98 -25.70 -12.95 10.70
C LEU A 98 -26.04 -13.84 11.92
N PRO A 99 -25.20 -14.84 12.27
CA PRO A 99 -25.49 -15.71 13.41
C PRO A 99 -25.53 -14.89 14.69
N LYS A 100 -26.49 -15.17 15.58
CA LYS A 100 -26.64 -14.46 16.87
C LYS A 100 -25.34 -14.39 17.67
N VAL A 101 -24.55 -15.47 17.68
CA VAL A 101 -23.25 -15.51 18.37
C VAL A 101 -22.27 -14.45 17.85
N VAL A 102 -22.29 -14.19 16.53
CA VAL A 102 -21.48 -13.16 15.88
C VAL A 102 -22.03 -11.77 16.21
N ALA A 103 -23.35 -11.57 16.09
CA ALA A 103 -23.99 -10.31 16.45
C ALA A 103 -23.71 -9.91 17.91
N ASP A 104 -23.85 -10.85 18.85
CA ASP A 104 -23.55 -10.64 20.27
C ASP A 104 -22.06 -10.31 20.50
N LEU A 105 -21.16 -10.96 19.76
CA LEU A 105 -19.72 -10.71 19.86
C LEU A 105 -19.36 -9.32 19.34
N LEU A 106 -19.94 -8.90 18.21
CA LEU A 106 -19.76 -7.56 17.65
C LEU A 106 -20.28 -6.50 18.61
N ALA A 107 -21.48 -6.67 19.15
CA ALA A 107 -22.06 -5.77 20.14
C ALA A 107 -21.18 -5.66 21.40
N HIS A 108 -20.70 -6.79 21.93
CA HIS A 108 -19.78 -6.82 23.07
C HIS A 108 -18.48 -6.08 22.77
N THR A 109 -17.93 -6.27 21.57
CA THR A 109 -16.66 -5.65 21.15
C THR A 109 -16.81 -4.13 21.01
N THR A 110 -17.86 -3.68 20.32
CA THR A 110 -18.17 -2.25 20.16
C THR A 110 -18.45 -1.58 21.50
N ALA A 111 -19.15 -2.26 22.43
CA ALA A 111 -19.44 -1.72 23.76
C ALA A 111 -18.16 -1.40 24.58
N HIS A 112 -17.07 -2.13 24.32
CA HIS A 112 -15.76 -1.93 24.96
C HIS A 112 -14.82 -1.04 24.13
N GLY A 113 -15.31 -0.36 23.10
CA GLY A 113 -14.55 0.61 22.29
C GLY A 113 -13.58 0.00 21.28
N TRP A 114 -13.66 -1.32 21.06
CA TRP A 114 -12.85 -2.00 20.04
C TRP A 114 -13.46 -1.81 18.65
N LYS A 115 -12.62 -1.88 17.61
CA LYS A 115 -13.09 -1.81 16.23
C LYS A 115 -13.52 -3.18 15.73
N THR A 116 -14.57 -3.18 14.93
CA THR A 116 -15.12 -4.37 14.29
C THR A 116 -15.19 -4.18 12.78
N ALA A 117 -15.04 -5.26 12.04
CA ALA A 117 -15.31 -5.32 10.61
C ALA A 117 -15.94 -6.66 10.25
N VAL A 118 -16.90 -6.63 9.34
CA VAL A 118 -17.61 -7.80 8.84
C VAL A 118 -17.53 -7.76 7.32
N ALA A 119 -17.26 -8.91 6.70
CA ALA A 119 -17.21 -9.04 5.25
C ALA A 119 -17.86 -10.36 4.82
N TRP A 120 -18.93 -10.26 4.04
CA TRP A 120 -19.61 -11.36 3.40
C TRP A 120 -19.00 -11.66 2.04
N THR A 121 -18.86 -12.95 1.73
CA THR A 121 -18.38 -13.45 0.44
C THR A 121 -19.30 -14.55 -0.03
N LEU A 122 -19.93 -14.39 -1.20
CA LEU A 122 -20.72 -15.44 -1.84
C LEU A 122 -19.80 -16.43 -2.56
N ARG A 123 -20.11 -17.73 -2.48
CA ARG A 123 -19.41 -18.75 -3.25
C ARG A 123 -20.08 -18.94 -4.62
N VAL A 124 -19.26 -19.15 -5.63
CA VAL A 124 -19.71 -19.47 -7.00
C VAL A 124 -20.53 -20.77 -7.04
N GLU A 125 -20.15 -21.75 -6.22
CA GLU A 125 -20.82 -23.06 -6.11
C GLU A 125 -22.08 -23.04 -5.22
N GLY A 126 -22.47 -21.87 -4.73
CA GLY A 126 -23.52 -21.71 -3.73
C GLY A 126 -22.99 -21.68 -2.29
N GLY A 127 -23.73 -20.99 -1.41
CA GLY A 127 -23.31 -20.73 -0.04
C GLY A 127 -22.58 -19.39 0.13
N ALA A 128 -22.27 -19.06 1.38
CA ALA A 128 -21.60 -17.81 1.74
C ALA A 128 -20.60 -18.04 2.87
N TYR A 129 -19.62 -17.15 2.97
CA TYR A 129 -18.80 -16.98 4.16
C TYR A 129 -18.98 -15.58 4.72
N VAL A 130 -18.87 -15.47 6.03
CA VAL A 130 -18.71 -14.18 6.70
C VAL A 130 -17.40 -14.18 7.48
N ASP A 131 -16.52 -13.27 7.13
CA ASP A 131 -15.31 -12.96 7.86
C ASP A 131 -15.59 -11.85 8.86
N VAL A 132 -15.21 -12.09 10.11
CA VAL A 132 -15.36 -11.16 11.22
C VAL A 132 -13.98 -10.84 11.75
N ARG A 133 -13.65 -9.55 11.75
CA ARG A 133 -12.42 -9.02 12.32
C ARG A 133 -12.71 -8.14 13.52
N LEU A 134 -12.01 -8.39 14.61
CA LEU A 134 -12.06 -7.59 15.83
C LEU A 134 -10.66 -7.06 16.10
N GLY A 135 -10.53 -5.79 16.46
CA GLY A 135 -9.23 -5.20 16.70
C GLY A 135 -9.22 -4.11 17.76
N ARG A 136 -8.17 -4.12 18.59
CA ARG A 136 -7.76 -2.97 19.41
C ARG A 136 -6.61 -2.28 18.68
N LEU A 137 -6.90 -1.14 18.05
CA LEU A 137 -5.84 -0.26 17.56
C LEU A 137 -5.20 0.37 18.80
N ALA A 138 -3.91 0.09 18.98
CA ALA A 138 -3.11 0.68 20.04
C ALA A 138 -3.30 2.22 20.03
N ASP A 139 -3.42 2.81 21.22
CA ASP A 139 -3.32 4.25 21.43
C ASP A 139 -2.10 4.79 20.64
N PRO A 140 -2.13 5.98 20.01
CA PRO A 140 -0.93 6.61 19.43
C PRO A 140 0.32 6.56 20.34
N ALA A 141 0.15 6.62 21.66
CA ALA A 141 1.22 6.46 22.64
C ALA A 141 1.74 5.02 22.81
N GLU A 142 0.92 4.02 22.49
CA GLU A 142 1.21 2.58 22.50
C GLU A 142 1.66 2.06 21.12
N ALA A 143 1.33 2.76 20.02
CA ALA A 143 1.65 2.39 18.64
C ALA A 143 3.16 2.25 18.35
N ARG A 144 4.00 2.84 19.21
CA ARG A 144 5.47 2.71 19.18
C ARG A 144 5.99 1.32 19.60
N PHE A 145 5.16 0.48 20.23
CA PHE A 145 5.55 -0.86 20.63
C PHE A 145 5.01 -1.90 19.64
N PRO A 146 5.88 -2.61 18.89
CA PRO A 146 5.45 -3.75 18.08
C PRO A 146 4.94 -4.85 19.01
N GLY A 147 3.63 -4.90 19.20
CA GLY A 147 3.00 -5.78 20.19
C GLY A 147 2.03 -5.10 21.14
N ALA A 148 1.39 -3.97 20.82
CA ALA A 148 0.30 -3.42 21.63
C ALA A 148 -1.10 -3.65 21.02
N ARG A 149 -1.19 -4.54 20.03
CA ARG A 149 -2.36 -4.72 19.17
C ARG A 149 -2.91 -6.12 19.31
N TRP A 150 -4.21 -6.18 19.59
CA TRP A 150 -4.98 -7.41 19.47
C TRP A 150 -5.75 -7.34 18.16
N GLU A 151 -5.63 -8.39 17.35
CA GLU A 151 -6.46 -8.60 16.16
C GLU A 151 -6.96 -10.04 16.16
N TYR A 152 -8.25 -10.23 15.96
CA TYR A 152 -8.87 -11.55 15.79
C TYR A 152 -9.56 -11.59 14.43
N GLN A 153 -9.33 -12.66 13.67
CA GLN A 153 -10.03 -12.97 12.43
C GLN A 153 -10.72 -14.33 12.56
N MET A 154 -12.03 -14.36 12.29
CA MET A 154 -12.85 -15.55 12.43
C MET A 154 -13.81 -15.64 11.24
N THR A 155 -14.04 -16.84 10.74
CA THR A 155 -14.88 -17.08 9.56
C THR A 155 -16.04 -18.02 9.91
N TRP A 156 -17.24 -17.73 9.43
CA TRP A 156 -18.37 -18.66 9.44
C TRP A 156 -18.79 -18.99 8.02
N GLY A 157 -19.06 -20.26 7.76
CA GLY A 157 -19.57 -20.74 6.47
C GLY A 157 -21.05 -21.08 6.54
N PHE A 158 -21.74 -20.82 5.44
CA PHE A 158 -23.17 -21.06 5.25
C PHE A 158 -23.35 -21.92 4.00
N PRO A 159 -24.00 -23.09 4.10
CA PRO A 159 -24.21 -23.95 2.94
C PRO A 159 -25.26 -23.40 1.96
N GLY A 160 -26.16 -22.51 2.42
CA GLY A 160 -27.19 -21.89 1.58
C GLY A 160 -27.99 -20.81 2.33
N PRO A 161 -28.90 -20.11 1.65
CA PRO A 161 -29.79 -19.13 2.26
C PRO A 161 -30.64 -19.76 3.37
N GLY A 162 -30.87 -19.05 4.47
CA GLY A 162 -31.63 -19.51 5.64
C GLY A 162 -30.95 -20.61 6.48
N ALA A 163 -29.80 -21.14 6.05
CA ALA A 163 -29.08 -22.15 6.81
C ALA A 163 -28.36 -21.55 8.03
N ARG A 164 -28.25 -22.33 9.11
CA ARG A 164 -27.43 -21.94 10.26
C ARG A 164 -25.95 -22.01 9.88
N GLY A 165 -25.28 -20.86 9.90
CA GLY A 165 -23.84 -20.78 9.67
C GLY A 165 -23.05 -21.50 10.75
N ALA A 166 -21.97 -22.16 10.35
CA ALA A 166 -21.03 -22.84 11.25
C ALA A 166 -19.66 -22.16 11.20
N ARG A 167 -19.00 -22.07 12.36
CA ARG A 167 -17.65 -21.49 12.43
C ARG A 167 -16.66 -22.39 11.70
N VAL A 168 -15.87 -21.83 10.80
CA VAL A 168 -14.73 -22.50 10.18
C VAL A 168 -13.62 -22.59 11.23
N ARG A 169 -13.04 -23.79 11.42
CA ARG A 169 -12.08 -24.06 12.50
C ARG A 169 -10.83 -23.16 12.46
N THR A 170 -10.48 -22.63 11.30
CA THR A 170 -9.35 -21.73 11.09
C THR A 170 -9.71 -20.31 11.53
N SER A 171 -9.51 -20.00 12.79
CA SER A 171 -9.57 -18.63 13.29
C SER A 171 -8.17 -18.18 13.68
N LEU A 172 -7.83 -16.92 13.40
CA LEU A 172 -6.51 -16.36 13.60
C LEU A 172 -6.53 -15.24 14.63
N ALA A 173 -5.46 -15.13 15.40
CA ALA A 173 -5.23 -14.07 16.36
C ALA A 173 -3.81 -13.51 16.22
N LYS A 174 -3.68 -12.20 16.40
CA LYS A 174 -2.45 -11.51 16.75
C LYS A 174 -2.65 -10.92 18.14
N THR A 175 -1.67 -11.11 18.99
CA THR A 175 -1.70 -10.62 20.37
C THR A 175 -0.49 -9.73 20.62
N PRO A 176 -0.50 -8.95 21.70
CA PRO A 176 0.66 -8.19 22.13
C PRO A 176 1.98 -8.97 22.15
N ASP A 177 1.92 -10.18 22.69
CA ASP A 177 3.10 -11.04 22.86
C ASP A 177 3.60 -11.65 21.54
N SER A 178 2.83 -11.55 20.46
CA SER A 178 3.22 -12.09 19.15
C SER A 178 2.63 -11.31 17.98
N ALA A 179 3.50 -10.67 17.21
CA ALA A 179 3.14 -9.96 16.00
C ALA A 179 2.73 -10.88 14.82
N GLN A 180 2.91 -12.20 14.94
CA GLN A 180 2.55 -13.19 13.92
C GLN A 180 1.14 -13.72 14.13
N TRP A 181 0.45 -14.07 13.03
CA TRP A 181 -0.86 -14.74 13.11
C TRP A 181 -0.70 -16.15 13.68
N ARG A 182 -1.51 -16.48 14.68
CA ARG A 182 -1.59 -17.80 15.32
C ARG A 182 -3.03 -18.22 15.48
N ASP A 183 -3.27 -19.46 15.88
CA ASP A 183 -4.61 -19.94 16.16
C ASP A 183 -5.31 -19.09 17.22
N ALA A 184 -6.54 -18.67 16.92
CA ALA A 184 -7.32 -17.87 17.84
C ALA A 184 -7.84 -18.72 19.01
N PRO A 185 -7.91 -18.14 20.22
CA PRO A 185 -8.50 -18.82 21.35
C PRO A 185 -10.04 -18.93 21.19
N SER A 186 -10.68 -19.61 22.14
CA SER A 186 -12.14 -19.78 22.15
C SER A 186 -12.88 -18.43 22.21
N LEU A 187 -14.12 -18.37 21.73
CA LEU A 187 -14.93 -17.13 21.77
C LEU A 187 -15.11 -16.60 23.19
N LYS A 188 -15.24 -17.50 24.17
CA LYS A 188 -15.32 -17.15 25.58
C LYS A 188 -14.05 -16.41 26.01
N LYS A 189 -12.88 -16.93 25.65
CA LYS A 189 -11.60 -16.31 26.01
C LYS A 189 -11.39 -14.97 25.31
N ILE A 190 -11.82 -14.84 24.05
CA ILE A 190 -11.80 -13.55 23.33
C ILE A 190 -12.65 -12.51 24.06
N ARG A 191 -13.88 -12.86 24.47
CA ARG A 191 -14.76 -11.95 25.23
C ARG A 191 -14.15 -11.51 26.56
N GLU A 192 -13.48 -12.42 27.27
CA GLU A 192 -12.74 -12.09 28.50
C GLU A 192 -11.61 -11.09 28.23
N VAL A 193 -10.82 -11.30 27.17
CA VAL A 193 -9.71 -10.40 26.80
C VAL A 193 -10.23 -9.00 26.46
N ILE A 194 -11.32 -8.91 25.69
CA ILE A 194 -11.95 -7.63 25.34
C ILE A 194 -12.45 -6.91 26.60
N ALA A 195 -13.09 -7.63 27.52
CA ALA A 195 -13.59 -7.06 28.77
C ALA A 195 -12.46 -6.57 29.69
N ALA A 196 -11.34 -7.29 29.74
CA ALA A 196 -10.18 -6.92 30.54
C ALA A 196 -9.37 -5.75 29.94
N ASN A 197 -9.50 -5.48 28.64
CA ASN A 197 -8.71 -4.47 27.92
C ASN A 197 -9.60 -3.53 27.10
N PRO A 198 -10.54 -2.79 27.73
CA PRO A 198 -11.37 -1.83 27.00
C PRO A 198 -10.51 -0.70 26.41
N MET A 199 -11.00 -0.09 25.33
CA MET A 199 -10.46 1.19 24.86
C MET A 199 -11.18 2.32 25.60
N PRO A 200 -10.47 3.40 25.96
CA PRO A 200 -11.13 4.61 26.45
C PRO A 200 -12.14 5.04 25.38
N ARG A 201 -13.40 5.23 25.78
CA ARG A 201 -14.40 5.79 24.87
C ARG A 201 -13.90 7.14 24.42
N THR A 202 -13.62 7.27 23.13
CA THR A 202 -13.50 8.59 22.51
C THR A 202 -14.91 9.11 22.36
N ASP A 203 -15.52 9.52 23.47
CA ASP A 203 -16.69 10.38 23.44
C ASP A 203 -16.16 11.73 22.94
N ALA A 204 -16.21 11.93 21.62
CA ALA A 204 -15.99 13.24 21.05
C ALA A 204 -17.25 14.09 21.28
N PRO A 205 -17.12 15.35 21.72
CA PRO A 205 -18.23 16.29 21.84
C PRO A 205 -18.88 16.61 20.48
#